data_AF-Q54BJ9-F1
#
_entry.id   AF-Q54BJ9-F1
#
_cell.length_a   1.000
_cell.length_b   1.000
_cell.length_c   1.000
_cell.angle_alpha   90.00
_cell.angle_beta   90.00
_cell.angle_gamma   90.00
#
_symmetry.space_group_name_H-M   'P 1'
#
loop_
_entity.id
_entity.type
_entity.pdbx_description
1 polymer ?
#
loop_
_entity_poly.entity_id
_entity_poly.type
_entity_poly.pdbx_seq_one_letter_code
_entity_poly.pdbx_strand_id
1 'polypeptide(L)'
;MLVAPITSMYAGILGIYYLKLLFDVIKQRRKTMTSVGDGSQILIKKIVDAGKSGKTENFSNIDYLLYDDLLKTIRSHGNFGEFVPFALLLSLICEINGIPGILLNGVLFTFTVSRFAHVSGLHAQYSLGSGRKIGVLLTIFTLFSFSIICIFYPISKYIS
;
A
#
# COMPACT_ATOMS: atom_id res chain seq x y z
N MET A 1 -5.07 -2.50 32.63
CA MET A 1 -3.83 -2.25 31.85
C MET A 1 -4.19 -2.18 30.37
N LEU A 2 -3.56 -1.31 29.58
CA LEU A 2 -3.80 -1.25 28.13
C LEU A 2 -3.38 -2.58 27.49
N VAL A 3 -4.21 -3.14 26.60
CA VAL A 3 -4.02 -4.50 26.04
C VAL A 3 -2.97 -4.53 24.93
N ALA A 4 -2.87 -3.47 24.11
CA ALA A 4 -1.92 -3.39 23.00
C ALA A 4 -1.53 -1.92 22.67
N PRO A 5 -0.90 -1.19 23.61
CA PRO A 5 -0.55 0.23 23.42
C PRO A 5 0.36 0.50 22.22
N ILE A 6 1.33 -0.37 21.92
CA ILE A 6 2.28 -0.17 20.81
C ILE A 6 1.56 -0.37 19.48
N THR A 7 0.89 -1.51 19.31
CA THR A 7 0.13 -1.81 18.10
C THR A 7 -0.94 -0.75 17.84
N SER A 8 -1.67 -0.31 18.88
CA SER A 8 -2.69 0.73 18.73
C SER A 8 -2.12 2.07 18.25
N MET A 9 -0.93 2.47 18.72
CA MET A 9 -0.26 3.68 18.24
C MET A 9 0.04 3.62 16.75
N TYR A 10 0.70 2.55 16.29
CA TYR A 10 1.01 2.38 14.87
C TYR A 10 -0.23 2.16 14.00
N ALA A 11 -1.24 1.46 14.52
CA ALA A 11 -2.54 1.31 13.86
C ALA A 11 -3.23 2.67 13.65
N GLY A 12 -3.15 3.59 14.62
CA GLY A 12 -3.65 4.95 14.48
C GLY A 12 -2.95 5.72 13.37
N ILE A 13 -1.61 5.71 13.35
CA ILE A 13 -0.80 6.39 12.32
C ILE A 13 -1.12 5.83 10.93
N LEU A 14 -1.11 4.50 10.80
CA LEU A 14 -1.38 3.81 9.53
C LEU A 14 -2.84 3.96 9.10
N GLY A 15 -3.78 4.06 10.04
CA GLY A 15 -5.20 4.31 9.79
C GLY A 15 -5.44 5.72 9.23
N ILE A 16 -4.81 6.74 9.79
CA ILE A 16 -4.84 8.11 9.23
C ILE A 16 -4.28 8.10 7.80
N TYR A 17 -3.18 7.40 7.58
CA TYR A 17 -2.59 7.33 6.26
C TYR A 17 -3.44 6.54 5.26
N TYR A 18 -4.12 5.47 5.70
CA TYR A 18 -5.10 4.76 4.90
C TYR A 18 -6.21 5.70 4.42
N LEU A 19 -6.76 6.53 5.31
CA LEU A 19 -7.77 7.53 4.95
C LEU A 19 -7.25 8.51 3.91
N LYS A 20 -6.00 8.99 4.04
CA LYS A 20 -5.38 9.84 3.02
C LYS A 20 -5.36 9.15 1.65
N LEU A 21 -4.92 7.89 1.58
CA LEU A 21 -4.89 7.14 0.32
C LEU A 21 -6.29 6.90 -0.25
N LEU A 22 -7.29 6.68 0.61
CA LEU A 22 -8.69 6.54 0.21
C LEU A 22 -9.19 7.84 -0.45
N PHE A 23 -8.93 8.99 0.17
CA PHE A 23 -9.31 10.29 -0.39
C PHE A 23 -8.59 10.59 -1.69
N ASP A 24 -7.34 10.18 -1.85
CA ASP A 24 -6.64 10.30 -3.13
C ASP A 24 -7.34 9.48 -4.23
N VAL A 25 -7.77 8.24 -3.94
CA VAL A 25 -8.54 7.43 -4.89
C VAL A 25 -9.83 8.15 -5.28
N ILE A 26 -10.57 8.69 -4.31
CA ILE A 26 -11.82 9.43 -4.58
C ILE A 26 -11.54 10.66 -5.44
N LYS A 27 -10.50 11.43 -5.12
CA LYS A 27 -10.11 12.64 -5.86
C LYS A 27 -9.75 12.29 -7.30
N GLN A 28 -8.95 11.24 -7.52
CA GLN A 28 -8.57 10.83 -8.87
C GLN A 28 -9.75 10.30 -9.66
N ARG A 29 -10.64 9.49 -9.04
CA ARG A 29 -11.86 9.01 -9.71
C ARG A 29 -12.77 10.13 -10.18
N ARG A 30 -12.87 11.23 -9.40
CA ARG A 30 -13.60 12.44 -9.80
C ARG A 30 -12.93 13.15 -10.97
N LYS A 31 -11.59 13.27 -10.95
CA LYS A 31 -10.82 13.89 -12.05
C LYS A 31 -10.98 13.13 -13.36
N THR A 32 -10.98 11.80 -13.31
CA THR A 32 -11.01 10.93 -14.50
C THR A 32 -12.40 10.46 -14.89
N MET A 33 -13.44 10.80 -14.11
CA MET A 33 -14.83 10.37 -14.30
C MET A 33 -14.98 8.84 -14.38
N THR A 34 -14.20 8.11 -13.57
CA THR A 34 -14.18 6.63 -13.55
C THR A 34 -14.84 6.09 -12.29
N SER A 35 -16.00 5.45 -12.44
CA SER A 35 -16.69 4.80 -11.32
C SER A 35 -15.99 3.50 -10.89
N VAL A 36 -15.70 2.62 -11.84
CA VAL A 36 -15.11 1.29 -11.61
C VAL A 36 -13.87 1.10 -12.49
N GLY A 37 -12.92 0.30 -12.01
CA GLY A 37 -11.65 0.04 -12.68
C GLY A 37 -10.65 1.20 -12.54
N ASP A 38 -9.62 1.15 -13.35
CA ASP A 38 -8.51 2.12 -13.44
C ASP A 38 -8.68 3.10 -14.61
N GLY A 39 -9.68 2.91 -15.49
CA GLY A 39 -9.90 3.72 -16.69
C GLY A 39 -9.19 3.22 -17.95
N SER A 40 -8.34 2.19 -17.85
CA SER A 40 -7.60 1.62 -18.99
C SER A 40 -8.55 1.13 -20.09
N GLN A 41 -9.70 0.57 -19.75
CA GLN A 41 -10.73 0.14 -20.72
C GLN A 41 -11.31 1.33 -21.51
N ILE A 42 -11.48 2.49 -20.88
CA ILE A 42 -11.98 3.71 -21.54
C ILE A 42 -10.92 4.25 -22.49
N LEU A 43 -9.64 4.20 -22.10
CA LEU A 43 -8.53 4.58 -22.98
C LEU A 43 -8.45 3.66 -24.20
N ILE A 44 -8.52 2.34 -23.99
CA ILE A 44 -8.52 1.35 -25.08
C ILE A 44 -9.69 1.62 -26.03
N LYS A 45 -10.89 1.91 -25.50
CA LYS A 45 -12.05 2.27 -26.33
C LYS A 45 -11.77 3.50 -27.20
N LYS A 46 -11.20 4.58 -26.63
CA LYS A 46 -10.82 5.78 -27.40
C LYS A 46 -9.83 5.46 -28.53
N ILE A 47 -8.84 4.61 -28.27
CA ILE A 47 -7.85 4.18 -29.26
C ILE A 47 -8.51 3.36 -30.37
N VAL A 48 -9.39 2.42 -30.02
CA VAL A 48 -10.14 1.61 -30.99
C VAL A 48 -11.07 2.48 -31.85
N ASP A 49 -11.77 3.44 -31.24
CA ASP A 49 -12.67 4.35 -31.96
C ASP A 49 -11.89 5.30 -32.89
N ALA A 50 -10.69 5.75 -32.49
CA ALA A 50 -9.78 6.49 -33.37
C ALA A 50 -9.25 5.63 -34.52
N GLY A 51 -8.96 4.34 -34.29
CA GLY A 51 -8.58 3.42 -35.36
C GLY A 51 -9.69 3.20 -36.38
N LYS A 52 -10.93 3.07 -35.90
CA LYS A 52 -12.10 2.91 -36.78
C LYS A 52 -12.41 4.14 -37.64
N SER A 53 -11.99 5.34 -37.23
CA SER A 53 -12.21 6.55 -38.03
C SER A 53 -11.32 6.63 -39.27
N GLY A 54 -10.21 5.88 -39.30
CA GLY A 54 -9.20 5.94 -40.35
C GLY A 54 -8.40 7.25 -40.40
N LYS A 55 -8.60 8.16 -39.44
CA LYS A 55 -7.97 9.48 -39.40
C LYS A 55 -6.84 9.49 -38.37
N THR A 56 -5.60 9.67 -38.83
CA THR A 56 -4.42 9.70 -37.96
C THR A 56 -4.47 10.83 -36.93
N GLU A 57 -5.11 11.97 -37.25
CA GLU A 57 -5.29 13.08 -36.29
C GLU A 57 -6.07 12.69 -35.02
N ASN A 58 -6.92 11.66 -35.09
CA ASN A 58 -7.68 11.22 -33.93
C ASN A 58 -6.79 10.54 -32.88
N PHE A 59 -5.69 9.91 -33.28
CA PHE A 59 -4.74 9.30 -32.36
C PHE A 59 -3.88 10.33 -31.62
N SER A 60 -3.51 11.44 -32.27
CA SER A 60 -2.74 12.51 -31.62
C SER A 60 -3.53 13.26 -30.56
N ASN A 61 -4.86 13.25 -30.65
CA ASN A 61 -5.75 13.93 -29.69
C ASN A 61 -6.01 13.09 -28.43
N ILE A 62 -5.51 11.86 -28.34
CA ILE A 62 -5.70 10.98 -27.19
C ILE A 62 -4.60 11.26 -26.16
N ASP A 63 -5.01 11.62 -24.95
CA ASP A 63 -4.13 11.59 -23.78
C ASP A 63 -3.96 10.14 -23.28
N TYR A 64 -2.81 9.55 -23.60
CA TYR A 64 -2.46 8.17 -23.21
C TYR A 64 -2.15 8.01 -21.71
N LEU A 65 -1.90 9.10 -20.99
CA LEU A 65 -1.56 9.09 -19.56
C LEU A 65 -2.73 9.55 -18.67
N LEU A 66 -3.90 9.81 -19.26
CA LEU A 66 -5.10 10.31 -18.59
C LEU A 66 -5.46 9.54 -17.31
N TYR A 67 -5.20 8.24 -17.28
CA TYR A 67 -5.55 7.34 -16.19
C TYR A 67 -4.35 6.87 -15.33
N ASP A 68 -3.13 7.29 -15.66
CA ASP A 68 -1.91 6.83 -14.99
C ASP A 68 -1.90 7.22 -13.50
N ASP A 69 -2.29 8.45 -13.18
CA ASP A 69 -2.42 8.91 -11.79
C ASP A 69 -3.43 8.08 -10.99
N LEU A 70 -4.58 7.75 -11.60
CA LEU A 70 -5.60 6.94 -10.95
C LEU A 70 -5.09 5.52 -10.71
N LEU A 71 -4.44 4.91 -11.70
CA LEU A 71 -3.85 3.57 -11.58
C LEU A 71 -2.83 3.52 -10.42
N LYS A 72 -1.90 4.47 -10.37
CA LYS A 72 -0.91 4.58 -9.28
C LYS A 72 -1.56 4.72 -7.92
N THR A 73 -2.63 5.50 -7.84
CA THR A 73 -3.35 5.77 -6.61
C THR A 73 -4.12 4.54 -6.13
N ILE A 74 -4.86 3.85 -7.02
CA ILE A 74 -5.55 2.59 -6.72
C ILE A 74 -4.54 1.54 -6.25
N ARG A 75 -3.39 1.42 -6.92
CA ARG A 75 -2.34 0.46 -6.53
C ARG A 75 -1.72 0.81 -5.18
N SER A 76 -1.48 2.08 -4.91
CA SER A 76 -0.96 2.54 -3.62
C SER A 76 -1.94 2.20 -2.48
N HIS A 77 -3.23 2.51 -2.66
CA HIS A 77 -4.28 2.20 -1.68
C HIS A 77 -4.49 0.69 -1.52
N GLY A 78 -4.61 -0.05 -2.62
CA GLY A 78 -4.81 -1.51 -2.61
C GLY A 78 -3.66 -2.24 -1.92
N ASN A 79 -2.41 -1.96 -2.31
CA ASN A 79 -1.24 -2.54 -1.67
C ASN A 79 -1.19 -2.22 -0.17
N PHE A 80 -1.59 -1.00 0.22
CA PHE A 80 -1.67 -0.64 1.64
C PHE A 80 -2.71 -1.47 2.38
N GLY A 81 -3.91 -1.62 1.83
CA GLY A 81 -4.97 -2.45 2.39
C GLY A 81 -4.64 -3.95 2.43
N GLU A 82 -3.78 -4.45 1.56
CA GLU A 82 -3.34 -5.85 1.55
C GLU A 82 -2.38 -6.17 2.69
N PHE A 83 -1.41 -5.28 2.98
CA PHE A 83 -0.33 -5.59 3.91
C PHE A 83 -0.56 -5.06 5.33
N VAL A 84 -1.17 -3.89 5.48
CA VAL A 84 -1.27 -3.22 6.78
C VAL A 84 -2.16 -3.96 7.77
N PRO A 85 -3.38 -4.39 7.43
CA PRO A 85 -4.21 -5.16 8.35
C PRO A 85 -3.52 -6.45 8.81
N PHE A 86 -2.83 -7.14 7.91
CA PHE A 86 -2.15 -8.38 8.24
C PHE A 86 -0.93 -8.15 9.15
N ALA A 87 -0.13 -7.12 8.89
CA ALA A 87 0.99 -6.76 9.77
C ALA A 87 0.52 -6.32 11.17
N LEU A 88 -0.56 -5.54 11.27
CA LEU A 88 -1.14 -5.13 12.54
C LEU A 88 -1.77 -6.30 13.31
N LEU A 89 -2.34 -7.29 12.61
CA LEU A 89 -2.81 -8.53 13.23
C LEU A 89 -1.64 -9.30 13.86
N LEU A 90 -0.54 -9.47 13.12
CA LEU A 90 0.64 -10.15 13.64
C LEU A 90 1.27 -9.37 14.81
N SER A 91 1.32 -8.04 14.72
CA SER A 91 1.87 -7.21 15.80
C SER A 91 1.00 -7.27 17.06
N LEU A 92 -0.32 -7.30 16.92
CA LEU A 92 -1.25 -7.49 18.03
C LEU A 92 -1.02 -8.82 18.73
N ILE A 93 -0.87 -9.91 17.96
CA ILE A 93 -0.56 -11.24 18.51
C ILE A 93 0.79 -11.21 19.22
N CYS A 94 1.82 -10.60 18.63
CA CYS A 94 3.13 -10.42 19.26
C CYS A 94 3.03 -9.67 20.60
N GLU A 95 2.29 -8.56 20.63
CA GLU A 95 2.15 -7.73 21.82
C GLU A 95 1.41 -8.43 22.96
N ILE A 96 0.30 -9.11 22.65
CA ILE A 96 -0.48 -9.88 23.61
C ILE A 96 0.33 -11.05 24.19
N ASN A 97 1.21 -11.66 23.39
CA ASN A 97 2.13 -12.69 23.86
C ASN A 97 3.30 -12.13 24.70
N GLY A 98 3.38 -10.81 24.91
CA GLY A 98 4.38 -10.19 25.76
C GLY A 98 5.75 -10.05 25.09
N ILE A 99 5.78 -9.80 23.78
CA ILE A 99 7.01 -9.46 23.09
C ILE A 99 7.64 -8.19 23.69
N PRO A 100 8.97 -8.15 23.88
CA PRO A 100 9.64 -6.95 24.38
C PRO A 100 9.31 -5.72 23.54
N GLY A 101 8.88 -4.65 24.20
CA GLY A 101 8.40 -3.45 23.52
C GLY A 101 9.42 -2.82 22.57
N ILE A 102 10.72 -2.93 22.85
CA ILE A 102 11.79 -2.44 21.97
C ILE A 102 11.82 -3.16 20.62
N LEU A 103 11.66 -4.50 20.64
CA LEU A 103 11.64 -5.33 19.43
C LEU A 103 10.38 -5.04 18.62
N LEU A 104 9.21 -4.99 19.29
CA LEU A 104 7.95 -4.70 18.64
C LEU A 104 7.94 -3.31 17.98
N ASN A 105 8.43 -2.28 18.69
CA ASN A 105 8.59 -0.94 18.13
C ASN A 105 9.53 -0.93 16.93
N GLY A 106 10.67 -1.62 17.00
CA GLY A 106 11.62 -1.67 15.89
C GLY A 106 11.01 -2.25 14.61
N VAL A 107 10.27 -3.37 14.73
CA VAL A 107 9.61 -4.00 13.58
C VAL A 107 8.47 -3.14 13.05
N LEU A 108 7.60 -2.60 13.91
CA LEU A 108 6.48 -1.74 13.50
C LEU A 108 6.95 -0.42 12.88
N PHE A 109 7.96 0.23 13.45
CA PHE A 109 8.55 1.44 12.90
C PHE A 109 9.09 1.18 11.48
N THR A 110 9.86 0.11 11.32
CA THR A 110 10.40 -0.31 10.01
C THR A 110 9.27 -0.58 9.02
N PHE A 111 8.19 -1.24 9.46
CA PHE A 111 7.03 -1.52 8.62
C PHE A 111 6.33 -0.23 8.19
N THR A 112 6.10 0.69 9.12
CA THR A 112 5.47 1.99 8.85
C THR A 112 6.29 2.80 7.85
N VAL A 113 7.62 2.90 8.03
CA VAL A 113 8.53 3.54 7.06
C VAL A 113 8.44 2.85 5.70
N SER A 114 8.37 1.52 5.66
CA SER A 114 8.24 0.77 4.40
C SER A 114 6.99 1.18 3.61
N ARG A 115 5.86 1.39 4.28
CA ARG A 115 4.60 1.79 3.64
C ARG A 115 4.69 3.20 3.05
N PHE A 116 5.27 4.15 3.77
CA PHE A 116 5.51 5.50 3.26
C PHE A 116 6.49 5.51 2.08
N ALA A 117 7.58 4.75 2.17
CA ALA A 117 8.56 4.62 1.10
C ALA A 117 7.94 4.00 -0.16
N HIS A 118 7.11 2.95 -0.01
CA HIS A 118 6.47 2.27 -1.12
C HIS A 118 5.53 3.20 -1.92
N VAL A 119 4.64 3.91 -1.22
CA VAL A 119 3.71 4.85 -1.85
C VAL A 119 4.46 6.00 -2.53
N SER A 120 5.48 6.55 -1.87
CA SER A 120 6.33 7.60 -2.45
C SER A 120 7.01 7.12 -3.74
N GLY A 121 7.50 5.87 -3.77
CA GLY A 121 8.12 5.28 -4.95
C GLY A 121 7.16 5.03 -6.11
N LEU A 122 5.88 4.70 -5.84
CA LEU A 122 4.86 4.51 -6.87
C LEU A 122 4.49 5.80 -7.58
N HIS A 123 4.56 6.94 -6.89
CA HIS A 123 4.26 8.26 -7.44
C HIS A 123 5.42 8.87 -8.23
N ALA A 124 6.59 8.23 -8.26
CA ALA A 124 7.68 8.61 -9.17
C ALA A 124 7.30 8.35 -10.64
N GLN A 125 8.06 8.92 -11.57
CA GLN A 125 7.83 8.70 -13.00
C GLN A 125 7.87 7.21 -13.34
N TYR A 126 6.88 6.77 -14.13
CA TYR A 126 6.65 5.37 -14.50
C TYR A 126 6.59 4.39 -13.32
N SER A 127 6.35 4.88 -12.09
CA SER A 127 6.36 4.07 -10.87
C SER A 127 7.66 3.30 -10.62
N LEU A 128 8.79 3.87 -11.06
CA LEU A 128 10.14 3.33 -10.95
C LEU A 128 10.97 3.95 -9.83
N GLY A 129 10.34 4.65 -8.88
CA GLY A 129 11.04 5.29 -7.77
C GLY A 129 11.75 4.27 -6.87
N SER A 130 12.97 4.60 -6.41
CA SER A 130 13.76 3.77 -5.49
C SER A 130 13.00 3.43 -4.20
N GLY A 131 12.15 4.34 -3.72
CA GLY A 131 11.28 4.14 -2.57
C GLY A 131 10.39 2.89 -2.68
N ARG A 132 9.99 2.50 -3.91
CA ARG A 132 9.19 1.29 -4.14
C ARG A 132 9.99 0.04 -3.80
N LYS A 133 11.23 -0.05 -4.26
CA LYS A 133 12.12 -1.20 -4.02
C LYS A 133 12.42 -1.33 -2.53
N ILE A 134 12.79 -0.21 -1.90
CA ILE A 134 13.06 -0.15 -0.46
C ILE A 134 11.81 -0.56 0.33
N GLY A 135 10.64 -0.02 -0.01
CA GLY A 135 9.38 -0.34 0.65
C GLY A 135 8.99 -1.82 0.53
N VAL A 136 9.20 -2.44 -0.63
CA VAL A 136 8.98 -3.89 -0.82
C VAL A 136 9.91 -4.70 0.06
N LEU A 137 11.21 -4.42 0.03
CA LEU A 137 12.20 -5.17 0.83
C LEU A 137 11.91 -5.07 2.32
N LEU A 138 11.62 -3.87 2.83
CA LEU A 138 11.29 -3.66 4.22
C LEU A 138 9.94 -4.29 4.61
N THR A 139 8.94 -4.31 3.71
CA THR A 139 7.67 -5.03 3.94
C THR A 139 7.91 -6.53 4.10
N ILE A 140 8.71 -7.13 3.21
CA ILE A 140 9.06 -8.56 3.27
C ILE A 140 9.80 -8.86 4.57
N PHE A 141 10.82 -8.06 4.90
CA PHE A 141 11.61 -8.22 6.11
C PHE A 141 10.76 -8.17 7.38
N THR A 142 9.84 -7.21 7.47
CA THR A 142 9.00 -7.01 8.67
C THR A 142 7.94 -8.08 8.81
N LEU A 143 7.28 -8.49 7.72
CA LEU A 143 6.33 -9.61 7.74
C LEU A 143 7.03 -10.92 8.11
N PHE A 144 8.21 -11.17 7.54
CA PHE A 144 9.01 -12.34 7.91
C PHE A 144 9.40 -12.30 9.40
N SER A 145 9.86 -11.15 9.89
CA SER A 145 10.18 -10.96 11.31
C SER A 145 8.97 -11.26 12.20
N PHE A 146 7.80 -10.71 11.88
CA PHE A 146 6.56 -11.00 12.60
C PHE A 146 6.19 -12.48 12.57
N SER A 147 6.28 -13.14 11.42
CA SER A 147 5.98 -14.58 11.31
C SER A 147 6.91 -15.41 12.19
N ILE A 148 8.22 -15.15 12.15
CA ILE A 148 9.20 -15.85 12.99
C ILE A 148 8.91 -15.61 14.48
N ILE A 149 8.66 -14.36 14.85
CA ILE A 149 8.35 -14.01 16.24
C ILE A 149 7.09 -14.73 16.73
N CYS A 150 6.01 -14.70 15.94
CA CYS A 150 4.74 -15.36 16.26
C CYS A 150 4.89 -16.88 16.40
N ILE A 151 5.78 -17.51 15.63
CA ILE A 151 6.02 -18.96 15.71
C ILE A 151 6.84 -19.32 16.94
N PHE A 152 7.99 -18.66 17.14
CA PHE A 152 8.99 -19.15 18.10
C PHE A 152 8.86 -18.55 19.50
N TYR A 153 8.40 -17.31 19.62
CA TYR A 153 8.38 -16.66 20.93
C TYR A 153 7.41 -17.33 21.92
N PRO A 154 6.15 -17.65 21.54
CA PRO A 154 5.23 -18.32 22.47
C PRO A 154 5.76 -19.70 22.91
N ILE A 155 6.37 -20.45 21.98
CA ILE A 155 6.97 -21.75 22.28
C ILE A 155 8.11 -21.61 23.30
N SER A 156 8.99 -20.62 23.11
CA SER A 156 10.11 -20.39 24.03
C SER A 156 9.66 -20.04 25.45
N LYS A 157 8.51 -19.36 25.59
CA LYS A 157 7.92 -18.98 26.87
C LYS A 157 7.11 -20.09 27.53
N TYR A 158 6.63 -21.07 26.76
CA TYR A 158 5.93 -22.22 27.31
C TYR A 158 6.88 -23.26 27.93
N ILE A 159 8.12 -23.33 27.43
CA ILE A 159 9.12 -24.32 27.87
C ILE A 159 9.95 -23.82 29.07
N SER A 160 10.06 -22.51 29.27
CA SER A 160 10.83 -21.89 30.36
C SER A 160 9.99 -21.58 31.60
#